data_AF-A0AA97DYE1-F1
#
_entry.id   AF-A0AA97DYE1-F1
#
_cell.length_a   1.000
_cell.length_b   1.000
_cell.length_c   1.000
_cell.angle_alpha   90.00
_cell.angle_beta   90.00
_cell.angle_gamma   90.00
#
_symmetry.space_group_name_H-M   'P 1'
#
loop_
_entity.id
_entity.type
_entity.pdbx_description
1 polymer ?
#
loop_
_entity_poly.entity_id
_entity_poly.type
_entity_poly.pdbx_seq_one_letter_code
_entity_poly.pdbx_strand_id
1 'polypeptide(L)' 'MANLDSPEALGHGIAVAFVSTLYGQGFANLVIFPVAKKLSGYADRELLYHQLLIDGICGIATGKHPYRLELELSTYE' A
#
# COMPACT_ATOMS: atom_id res chain seq x y z
N MET A 1 -14.47 -17.12 35.83
CA MET A 1 -15.11 -17.93 34.77
C MET A 1 -16.61 -17.77 34.95
N ALA A 2 -17.18 -16.71 34.39
CA ALA A 2 -18.53 -16.26 34.72
C ALA A 2 -19.53 -16.81 33.71
N ASN A 3 -20.52 -17.54 34.24
CA ASN A 3 -21.81 -17.89 33.62
C ASN A 3 -21.80 -18.55 32.24
N LEU A 4 -21.33 -19.81 32.21
CA LEU A 4 -21.57 -20.74 31.09
C LEU A 4 -22.92 -21.47 31.17
N ASP A 5 -23.76 -21.20 32.16
CA ASP A 5 -24.99 -21.98 32.43
C ASP A 5 -26.27 -21.45 31.75
N SER A 6 -26.23 -20.29 31.11
CA SER A 6 -27.36 -19.74 30.35
C SER A 6 -27.05 -19.72 28.86
N PRO A 7 -27.70 -20.57 28.03
CA PRO A 7 -27.52 -20.61 26.56
C PRO A 7 -27.64 -19.24 25.89
N GLU A 8 -28.41 -18.34 26.48
CA GLU A 8 -28.66 -16.97 26.03
C GLU A 8 -27.40 -16.08 26.15
N ALA A 9 -26.65 -16.17 27.25
CA ALA A 9 -25.40 -15.42 27.44
C ALA A 9 -24.28 -15.93 26.51
N LEU A 10 -24.24 -17.23 26.25
CA LEU A 10 -23.31 -17.84 25.30
C LEU A 10 -23.61 -17.36 23.87
N GLY A 11 -24.89 -17.35 23.47
CA GLY A 11 -25.33 -16.85 22.17
C GLY A 11 -24.98 -15.37 21.97
N HIS A 12 -25.16 -14.54 22.99
CA HIS A 12 -24.79 -13.13 22.94
C HIS A 12 -23.28 -12.93 22.76
N GLY A 13 -22.44 -13.66 23.51
CA GLY A 13 -20.98 -13.58 23.39
C GLY A 13 -20.46 -14.00 22.01
N ILE A 14 -21.03 -15.06 21.43
CA ILE A 14 -20.68 -15.52 20.09
C ILE A 14 -21.12 -14.51 19.02
N ALA A 15 -22.32 -13.95 19.13
CA ALA A 15 -22.82 -12.95 18.20
C ALA A 15 -21.92 -11.70 18.17
N VAL A 16 -21.50 -11.20 19.34
CA VAL A 16 -20.58 -10.05 19.43
C VAL A 16 -19.22 -10.37 18.79
N ALA A 17 -18.68 -11.58 18.98
CA ALA A 17 -17.42 -11.98 18.37
C ALA A 17 -17.48 -11.98 16.83
N PHE A 18 -18.59 -12.47 16.25
CA PHE A 18 -18.79 -12.43 14.80
C PHE A 18 -18.95 -11.00 14.26
N VAL A 19 -19.72 -10.16 14.95
CA VAL A 19 -19.90 -8.76 14.56
C VAL A 19 -18.58 -7.99 14.63
N SER A 20 -17.79 -8.20 15.70
CA SER A 20 -16.45 -7.62 15.83
C SER A 20 -15.53 -8.05 14.68
N THR A 21 -15.58 -9.32 14.29
CA THR A 21 -14.79 -9.84 13.17
C THR A 21 -15.23 -9.24 11.85
N LEU A 22 -16.54 -9.10 11.63
CA LEU A 22 -17.10 -8.50 10.42
C LEU A 22 -16.71 -7.03 10.28
N TYR A 23 -16.77 -6.24 11.35
CA TYR A 23 -16.32 -4.85 11.33
C TYR A 23 -14.81 -4.75 11.12
N GLY A 24 -14.00 -5.62 11.72
CA GLY A 24 -12.55 -5.65 11.50
C GLY A 24 -12.18 -5.99 10.06
N GLN A 25 -12.69 -7.12 9.55
CA GLN A 25 -12.47 -7.58 8.19
C GLN A 25 -12.99 -6.57 7.16
N GLY A 26 -14.18 -6.01 7.40
CA GLY A 26 -14.80 -5.00 6.55
C GLY A 26 -13.97 -3.71 6.50
N PHE A 27 -13.56 -3.18 7.65
CA PHE A 27 -12.75 -1.97 7.73
C PHE A 27 -11.36 -2.16 7.09
N ALA A 28 -10.71 -3.29 7.32
CA ALA A 28 -9.41 -3.60 6.72
C ALA A 28 -9.48 -3.62 5.18
N ASN A 29 -10.44 -4.35 4.62
CA ASN A 29 -10.53 -4.54 3.18
C ASN A 29 -11.12 -3.34 2.44
N LEU A 30 -12.07 -2.62 3.05
CA LEU A 30 -12.77 -1.52 2.39
C LEU A 30 -12.08 -0.17 2.57
N VAL A 31 -11.30 0.01 3.64
CA VAL A 31 -10.68 1.31 3.96
C VAL A 31 -9.17 1.21 3.96
N ILE A 32 -8.59 0.34 4.79
CA ILE A 32 -7.14 0.34 5.02
C ILE A 32 -6.38 -0.13 3.78
N PHE A 33 -6.78 -1.24 3.16
CA PHE A 33 -6.11 -1.76 1.96
C PHE A 33 -6.17 -0.84 0.74
N PRO A 34 -7.29 -0.23 0.35
CA PRO A 34 -7.29 0.72 -0.76
C PRO A 34 -6.46 1.97 -0.46
N VAL A 35 -6.46 2.46 0.79
CA VAL A 35 -5.59 3.57 1.21
C VAL A 35 -4.12 3.20 1.11
N ALA A 36 -3.74 2.02 1.62
CA ALA A 36 -2.37 1.51 1.53
C ALA A 36 -1.91 1.37 0.08
N LYS A 37 -2.74 0.77 -0.79
CA LYS A 37 -2.44 0.63 -2.21
C LYS A 37 -2.23 2.00 -2.90
N LYS A 38 -3.06 2.98 -2.56
CA LYS A 38 -2.94 4.34 -3.10
C LYS A 38 -1.64 5.01 -2.63
N LEU A 39 -1.29 4.84 -1.36
CA LEU A 39 -0.04 5.36 -0.80
C LEU A 39 1.20 4.72 -1.44
N SER A 40 1.21 3.40 -1.59
CA SER A 40 2.29 2.69 -2.32
C SER A 40 2.41 3.19 -3.75
N GLY A 41 1.29 3.40 -4.46
CA GLY A 41 1.33 3.97 -5.80
C GLY A 41 1.91 5.39 -5.88
N TYR A 42 1.77 6.21 -4.83
CA TYR A 42 2.48 7.50 -4.75
C TYR A 42 3.97 7.31 -4.48
N ALA A 43 4.33 6.39 -3.59
CA ALA A 43 5.73 6.09 -3.29
C ALA A 43 6.47 5.54 -4.52
N ASP A 44 5.83 4.68 -5.32
CA ASP A 44 6.41 4.12 -6.55
C ASP A 44 6.71 5.21 -7.58
N ARG A 45 5.80 6.19 -7.73
CA ARG A 45 6.02 7.34 -8.62
C ARG A 45 7.17 8.23 -8.16
N GLU A 46 7.27 8.46 -6.85
CA GLU A 46 8.37 9.24 -6.28
C GLU A 46 9.71 8.52 -6.47
N LEU A 47 9.73 7.20 -6.26
CA LEU A 47 10.90 6.35 -6.50
C LEU A 47 11.35 6.43 -7.96
N LEU A 48 10.42 6.34 -8.90
CA LEU A 48 10.70 6.44 -10.33
C LEU A 48 11.30 7.81 -10.68
N TYR A 49 10.74 8.89 -10.12
CA TYR A 49 11.26 10.24 -10.32
C TYR A 49 12.70 10.39 -9.79
N HIS A 50 12.96 9.86 -8.60
CA HIS A 50 14.30 9.86 -8.01
C HIS A 50 15.29 9.02 -8.83
N GLN A 51 14.87 7.86 -9.35
CA GLN A 51 15.70 7.04 -10.23
C GLN A 51 16.07 7.79 -11.52
N LEU A 52 15.10 8.44 -12.15
CA LEU A 52 15.33 9.27 -13.34
C LEU A 52 16.36 10.38 -13.07
N LEU A 53 16.27 11.06 -11.92
CA LEU A 53 17.24 12.09 -11.54
C LEU A 53 18.65 11.50 -11.35
N ILE A 54 18.77 10.37 -10.65
CA ILE A 54 20.07 9.72 -10.40
C ILE A 54 20.70 9.29 -11.73
N ASP A 55 19.94 8.63 -12.61
CA ASP A 55 20.41 8.18 -13.91
C ASP A 55 20.79 9.35 -14.81
N GLY A 56 20.02 10.45 -14.77
CA GLY A 56 20.33 11.68 -15.49
C GLY A 56 21.64 12.29 -15.04
N ILE A 57 21.84 12.46 -13.74
CA ILE A 57 23.08 13.03 -13.17
C ILE A 57 24.27 12.12 -13.48
N CYS A 58 24.12 10.80 -13.32
CA CYS A 58 25.18 9.84 -13.61
C CYS A 58 25.53 9.81 -15.11
N GLY A 59 24.54 9.92 -15.99
CA GLY A 59 24.70 10.03 -17.43
C GLY A 59 25.47 11.29 -17.85
N ILE A 60 25.19 12.44 -17.21
CA ILE A 60 25.93 13.68 -17.42
C ILE A 60 27.37 13.54 -16.95
N ALA A 61 27.60 12.99 -15.75
CA ALA A 61 28.92 12.80 -15.18
C ALA A 61 29.82 11.86 -16.01
N THR A 62 29.22 10.85 -16.64
CA THR A 62 29.92 9.91 -17.53
C THR A 62 30.10 10.44 -18.95
N GLY A 63 29.58 11.64 -19.26
CA GLY A 63 29.74 12.27 -20.57
C GLY A 63 28.91 11.62 -21.68
N LYS A 64 27.77 11.01 -21.36
CA LYS A 64 26.85 10.47 -22.38
C LYS A 64 26.38 11.59 -23.31
N HIS A 65 26.24 11.27 -24.60
CA HIS A 65 25.71 12.22 -25.58
C HIS A 65 24.26 12.62 -25.19
N PRO A 66 23.92 13.93 -25.15
CA PRO A 66 22.64 14.41 -24.62
C PRO A 66 21.42 13.73 -25.25
N TYR A 67 21.42 13.58 -26.57
CA TYR A 67 20.34 12.92 -27.30
C TYR A 67 20.12 11.44 -26.90
N ARG A 68 21.20 10.71 -26.58
CA ARG A 68 21.08 9.30 -26.14
C ARG A 68 20.58 9.22 -24.70
N LEU A 69 21.03 10.14 -23.86
CA LEU A 69 20.57 10.23 -22.48
C LEU A 69 19.08 10.58 -22.40
N GLU A 70 18.61 11.52 -23.22
CA GLU A 70 17.20 11.88 -23.32
C GLU A 70 16.32 10.70 -23.76
N LEU A 71 16.76 9.93 -24.76
CA LEU A 71 16.04 8.73 -25.19
C LEU A 71 15.95 7.67 -24.09
N GLU A 72 17.04 7.41 -23.37
CA GLU A 72 17.06 6.49 -22.23
C GLU A 72 16.12 6.96 -21.10
N LEU A 73 16.15 8.25 -20.74
CA LEU A 73 15.29 8.82 -19.69
C LEU A 73 13.81 8.90 -20.11
N SER A 74 13.51 9.07 -21.41
CA SER A 74 12.15 9.08 -21.94
C SER A 74 11.42 7.74 -21.84
N THR A 75 12.15 6.66 -21.52
CA THR A 75 11.58 5.31 -21.34
C THR A 75 10.93 5.12 -19.96
N TYR A 76 11.21 6.02 -19.01
CA TYR A 76 10.58 6.00 -17.69
C TYR A 76 9.14 6.56 -17.79
N GLU A 77 8.13 5.69 -17.64
CA GLU A 77 6.68 6.03 -17.60
C GLU A 77 6.09 6.06 -16.19
#